data_AF-L8LRM1-F1
#
_entry.id   AF-L8LRM1-F1
#
_cell.length_a   1.000
_cell.length_b   1.000
_cell.length_c   1.000
_cell.angle_alpha   90.00
_cell.angle_beta   90.00
_cell.angle_gamma   90.00
#
_symmetry.space_group_name_H-M   'P 1'
#
loop_
_entity.id
_entity.type
_entity.pdbx_description
1 polymer ?
#
loop_
_entity_poly.entity_id
_entity_poly.type
_entity_poly.pdbx_seq_one_letter_code
_entity_poly.pdbx_strand_id
1 'polypeptide(L)'
;MYKKANDIILNHLLIDILRIMYYNYYFKRVSSTLDLSTLNGTNGFTLNGVAVNDSSGGSVSSAGDINGDGIDDLIIGAFGADPNGNSSGSSYVVFGAAPPTITLSVAPASVNEDGSDNLVYTFTRTGNTSTALNDVNFNVGGEAIFNNDYTQTG
;
A
#
# COMPACT_ATOMS: atom_id res chain seq x y z
N MET A 1 -47.15 13.98 -23.41
CA MET A 1 -46.92 13.70 -21.98
C MET A 1 -45.75 12.74 -21.84
N TYR A 2 -44.51 13.23 -21.67
CA TYR A 2 -43.34 12.43 -21.30
C TYR A 2 -42.48 13.29 -20.38
N LYS A 3 -42.67 13.15 -19.06
CA LYS A 3 -41.90 13.93 -18.07
C LYS A 3 -41.83 13.29 -16.68
N LYS A 4 -41.86 11.96 -16.57
CA LYS A 4 -41.77 11.25 -15.27
C LYS A 4 -40.54 10.36 -15.08
N ALA A 5 -39.90 9.90 -16.16
CA ALA A 5 -38.75 8.99 -16.03
C ALA A 5 -37.42 9.71 -15.68
N ASN A 6 -37.21 10.93 -16.18
CA ASN A 6 -35.95 11.65 -15.97
C ASN A 6 -35.79 12.20 -14.54
N ASP A 7 -36.90 12.55 -13.86
CA ASP A 7 -36.86 13.13 -12.50
C ASP A 7 -36.53 12.08 -11.41
N ILE A 8 -36.79 10.80 -11.67
CA ILE A 8 -36.46 9.70 -10.75
C ILE A 8 -34.97 9.36 -10.83
N ILE A 9 -34.42 9.32 -12.05
CA ILE A 9 -32.99 9.07 -12.27
C ILE A 9 -32.15 10.20 -11.69
N LEU A 10 -32.58 11.46 -11.86
CA LEU A 10 -31.87 12.61 -11.33
C LEU A 10 -31.90 12.66 -9.79
N ASN A 11 -33.01 12.28 -9.14
CA ASN A 11 -33.09 12.22 -7.68
C ASN A 11 -32.23 11.11 -7.07
N HIS A 12 -32.19 9.92 -7.69
CA HIS A 12 -31.35 8.83 -7.20
C HIS A 12 -29.87 9.16 -7.35
N LEU A 13 -29.47 9.72 -8.50
CA LEU A 13 -28.10 10.15 -8.75
C LEU A 13 -27.66 11.27 -7.80
N LEU A 14 -28.55 12.23 -7.53
CA LEU A 14 -28.28 13.33 -6.62
C LEU A 14 -28.15 12.84 -5.17
N ILE A 15 -28.98 11.89 -4.74
CA ILE A 15 -28.89 11.24 -3.43
C ILE A 15 -27.59 10.44 -3.28
N ASP A 16 -27.19 9.68 -4.31
CA ASP A 16 -25.94 8.92 -4.29
C ASP A 16 -24.71 9.84 -4.23
N ILE A 17 -24.72 10.93 -4.99
CA ILE A 17 -23.64 11.94 -4.98
C ILE A 17 -23.57 12.67 -3.63
N LEU A 18 -24.70 13.10 -3.07
CA LEU A 18 -24.74 13.71 -1.73
C LEU A 18 -24.27 12.73 -0.65
N ARG A 19 -24.60 11.44 -0.77
CA ARG A 19 -24.17 10.40 0.16
C ARG A 19 -22.65 10.19 0.08
N ILE A 20 -22.09 10.15 -1.13
CA ILE A 20 -20.63 10.06 -1.35
C ILE A 20 -19.91 11.29 -0.81
N MET A 21 -20.42 12.51 -1.07
CA MET A 21 -19.83 13.74 -0.56
C MET A 21 -19.91 13.83 0.97
N TYR A 22 -21.04 13.45 1.57
CA TYR A 22 -21.21 13.40 3.02
C TYR A 22 -20.23 12.40 3.64
N TYR A 23 -20.10 11.19 3.08
CA TYR A 23 -19.13 10.23 3.57
C TYR A 23 -17.70 10.75 3.42
N ASN A 24 -17.30 11.38 2.33
CA ASN A 24 -15.93 11.88 2.17
C ASN A 24 -15.63 13.11 3.06
N TYR A 25 -16.63 13.94 3.38
CA TYR A 25 -16.48 15.12 4.24
C TYR A 25 -16.43 14.75 5.73
N TYR A 26 -17.22 13.76 6.18
CA TYR A 26 -17.27 13.31 7.57
C TYR A 26 -16.36 12.11 7.88
N PHE A 27 -16.01 11.31 6.88
CA PHE A 27 -15.00 10.26 6.95
C PHE A 27 -13.77 10.72 6.16
N LYS A 28 -13.01 11.65 6.73
CA LYS A 28 -11.61 11.83 6.35
C LYS A 28 -10.95 10.48 6.53
N ARG A 29 -10.74 9.73 5.43
CA ARG A 29 -9.97 8.48 5.46
C ARG A 29 -8.63 8.85 6.09
N VAL A 30 -8.43 8.47 7.35
CA VAL A 30 -7.12 8.52 7.95
C VAL A 30 -6.38 7.43 7.21
N SER A 31 -5.61 7.82 6.21
CA SER A 31 -4.64 6.92 5.60
C SER A 31 -3.76 6.44 6.75
N SER A 32 -3.84 5.17 7.12
CA SER A 32 -2.95 4.56 8.10
C SER A 32 -1.56 4.30 7.50
N THR A 33 -1.20 5.07 6.48
CA THR A 33 0.10 5.03 5.83
C THR A 33 1.01 5.95 6.61
N LEU A 34 1.86 5.36 7.43
CA LEU A 34 2.99 6.05 8.01
C LEU A 34 4.09 6.12 6.94
N ASP A 35 4.36 7.32 6.44
CA ASP A 35 5.49 7.54 5.55
C ASP A 35 6.79 7.46 6.38
N LEU A 36 7.51 6.34 6.22
CA LEU A 36 8.74 6.07 6.96
C LEU A 36 9.81 7.15 6.73
N SER A 37 9.80 7.82 5.56
CA SER A 37 10.75 8.88 5.26
C SER A 37 10.54 10.14 6.10
N THR A 38 9.35 10.29 6.69
CA THR A 38 9.02 11.42 7.55
C THR A 38 9.39 11.21 9.01
N LEU A 39 9.78 9.98 9.40
CA LEU A 39 10.12 9.64 10.78
C LEU A 39 11.41 10.37 11.21
N ASN A 40 11.27 11.27 12.18
CA ASN A 40 12.35 12.15 12.63
C ASN A 40 12.63 12.04 14.15
N GLY A 41 12.08 11.03 14.81
CA GLY A 41 12.19 10.82 16.26
C GLY A 41 11.26 11.69 17.11
N THR A 42 10.54 12.64 16.52
CA THR A 42 9.48 13.44 17.17
C THR A 42 8.07 13.04 16.71
N ASN A 43 7.98 12.21 15.67
CA ASN A 43 6.77 11.60 15.16
C ASN A 43 6.90 10.07 15.10
N GLY A 44 5.78 9.38 14.95
CA GLY A 44 5.73 7.92 14.94
C GLY A 44 4.32 7.40 15.15
N PHE A 45 4.24 6.17 15.64
CA PHE A 45 3.00 5.54 16.08
C PHE A 45 3.16 5.00 17.50
N THR A 46 2.04 4.84 18.18
CA THR A 46 1.98 4.27 19.53
C THR A 46 1.29 2.93 19.48
N LEU A 47 1.89 1.91 20.10
CA LEU A 47 1.24 0.63 20.35
C LEU A 47 0.60 0.67 21.74
N ASN A 48 -0.72 0.76 21.76
CA ASN A 48 -1.47 0.74 23.01
C ASN A 48 -1.54 -0.69 23.55
N GLY A 49 -1.29 -0.85 24.85
CA GLY A 49 -1.50 -2.12 25.55
C GLY A 49 -2.97 -2.55 25.52
N VAL A 50 -3.21 -3.84 25.75
CA VAL A 50 -4.54 -4.46 25.65
C VAL A 50 -5.44 -4.05 26.81
N ALA A 51 -4.97 -4.15 28.06
CA ALA A 51 -5.70 -3.69 29.23
C ALA A 51 -4.86 -2.78 30.15
N VAL A 52 -5.57 -2.04 31.00
CA VAL A 52 -4.96 -1.20 32.04
C VAL A 52 -4.22 -2.10 33.03
N ASN A 53 -3.04 -1.67 33.46
CA ASN A 53 -2.13 -2.39 34.38
C ASN A 53 -1.42 -3.64 33.80
N ASP A 54 -1.60 -3.97 32.52
CA ASP A 54 -0.86 -5.09 31.89
C ASP A 54 0.65 -4.81 31.75
N SER A 55 1.07 -3.56 31.95
CA SER A 55 2.46 -3.10 31.80
C SER A 55 3.07 -3.47 30.43
N SER A 56 2.25 -3.42 29.37
CA SER A 56 2.71 -3.58 27.98
C SER A 56 3.80 -2.57 27.66
N GLY A 57 4.89 -3.03 27.05
CA GLY A 57 6.07 -2.20 26.79
C GLY A 57 7.02 -2.11 27.98
N GLY A 58 6.78 -2.84 29.08
CA GLY A 58 7.71 -2.93 30.21
C GLY A 58 9.06 -3.55 29.84
N SER A 59 9.11 -4.31 28.74
CA SER A 59 10.35 -4.70 28.07
C SER A 59 10.12 -4.78 26.55
N VAL A 60 11.15 -4.43 25.78
CA VAL A 60 11.17 -4.52 24.32
C VAL A 60 12.54 -5.04 23.90
N SER A 61 12.57 -5.99 22.97
CA SER A 61 13.80 -6.54 22.40
C SER A 61 13.63 -6.79 20.91
N SER A 62 14.75 -6.86 20.18
CA SER A 62 14.77 -7.52 18.88
C SER A 62 14.43 -8.99 19.06
N ALA A 63 13.59 -9.52 18.17
CA ALA A 63 13.20 -10.91 18.15
C ALA A 63 13.85 -11.70 16.99
N GLY A 64 14.57 -11.00 16.10
CA GLY A 64 15.00 -11.51 14.80
C GLY A 64 13.80 -11.72 13.86
N ASP A 65 14.03 -12.27 12.68
CA ASP A 65 12.97 -12.65 11.73
C ASP A 65 12.30 -13.98 12.16
N ILE A 66 11.15 -13.91 12.83
CA ILE A 66 10.41 -15.07 13.35
C ILE A 66 9.57 -15.73 12.25
N ASN A 67 9.10 -14.95 11.27
CA ASN A 67 8.16 -15.43 10.26
C ASN A 67 8.81 -15.82 8.92
N GLY A 68 10.11 -15.56 8.76
CA GLY A 68 10.92 -15.93 7.60
C GLY A 68 10.77 -15.00 6.40
N ASP A 69 10.38 -13.73 6.59
CA ASP A 69 10.21 -12.76 5.51
C ASP A 69 11.48 -11.94 5.19
N GLY A 70 12.55 -12.16 5.94
CA GLY A 70 13.85 -11.51 5.81
C GLY A 70 13.97 -10.18 6.53
N ILE A 71 12.97 -9.78 7.34
CA ILE A 71 12.97 -8.54 8.12
C ILE A 71 12.91 -8.88 9.62
N ASP A 72 13.78 -8.27 10.42
CA ASP A 72 13.79 -8.49 11.87
C ASP A 72 12.50 -7.99 12.54
N ASP A 73 11.95 -8.81 13.44
CA ASP A 73 10.77 -8.53 14.24
C ASP A 73 11.13 -7.97 15.63
N LEU A 74 10.10 -7.47 16.33
CA LEU A 74 10.19 -7.02 17.70
C LEU A 74 9.31 -7.86 18.62
N ILE A 75 9.79 -8.11 19.85
CA ILE A 75 8.99 -8.70 20.92
C ILE A 75 8.76 -7.69 22.04
N ILE A 76 7.52 -7.63 22.52
CA ILE A 76 7.06 -6.71 23.56
C ILE A 76 6.49 -7.52 24.71
N GLY A 77 7.02 -7.32 25.92
CA GLY A 77 6.51 -7.93 27.13
C GLY A 77 5.40 -7.10 27.79
N ALA A 78 4.38 -7.81 28.28
CA ALA A 78 3.31 -7.28 29.13
C ALA A 78 3.19 -8.20 30.37
N PHE A 79 4.12 -8.04 31.32
CA PHE A 79 4.26 -8.95 32.45
C PHE A 79 3.10 -8.88 33.46
N GLY A 80 2.33 -7.79 33.45
CA GLY A 80 1.16 -7.61 34.31
C GLY A 80 -0.13 -8.17 33.70
N ALA A 81 -0.09 -8.71 32.48
CA ALA A 81 -1.27 -9.28 31.83
C ALA A 81 -1.70 -10.60 32.50
N ASP A 82 -3.01 -10.85 32.53
CA ASP A 82 -3.61 -11.95 33.29
C ASP A 82 -4.43 -12.94 32.43
N PRO A 83 -3.99 -13.38 31.22
CA PRO A 83 -4.81 -14.22 30.36
C PRO A 83 -5.11 -15.61 30.98
N ASN A 84 -4.25 -16.10 31.88
CA ASN A 84 -4.35 -17.44 32.49
C ASN A 84 -4.25 -17.41 34.02
N GLY A 85 -4.57 -16.28 34.66
CA GLY A 85 -4.40 -16.06 36.09
C GLY A 85 -3.48 -14.88 36.39
N ASN A 86 -3.36 -14.55 37.68
CA ASN A 86 -2.70 -13.32 38.13
C ASN A 86 -1.24 -13.25 37.68
N SER A 87 -0.92 -12.16 36.98
CA SER A 87 0.33 -11.79 36.31
C SER A 87 0.97 -12.96 35.57
N SER A 88 0.16 -13.76 34.89
CA SER A 88 0.63 -14.87 34.05
C SER A 88 1.42 -14.39 32.83
N GLY A 89 1.28 -13.11 32.48
CA GLY A 89 2.04 -12.42 31.46
C GLY A 89 1.53 -12.70 30.04
N SER A 90 1.76 -11.72 29.17
CA SER A 90 1.61 -11.84 27.72
C SER A 90 2.87 -11.34 27.03
N SER A 91 3.13 -11.85 25.84
CA SER A 91 4.14 -11.32 24.92
C SER A 91 3.49 -11.11 23.56
N TYR A 92 3.87 -10.02 22.90
CA TYR A 92 3.38 -9.65 21.58
C TYR A 92 4.56 -9.57 20.61
N VAL A 93 4.39 -10.15 19.43
CA VAL A 93 5.35 -9.97 18.33
C VAL A 93 4.81 -8.91 17.38
N VAL A 94 5.64 -7.94 17.05
CA VAL A 94 5.38 -6.96 16.01
C VAL A 94 6.24 -7.35 14.83
N PHE A 95 5.60 -7.82 13.76
CA PHE A 95 6.32 -8.23 12.56
C PHE A 95 6.90 -7.03 11.84
N GLY A 96 8.15 -7.17 11.40
CA GLY A 96 8.75 -6.31 10.40
C GLY A 96 7.96 -6.37 9.08
N ALA A 97 8.13 -5.35 8.24
CA ALA A 97 7.57 -5.39 6.89
C ALA A 97 8.39 -4.52 5.94
N ALA A 98 8.70 -5.07 4.76
CA ALA A 98 9.26 -4.30 3.66
C ALA A 98 8.14 -3.73 2.75
N PRO A 99 8.36 -2.57 2.12
CA PRO A 99 7.51 -2.13 1.02
C PRO A 99 7.56 -3.13 -0.14
N PRO A 100 6.52 -3.21 -1.00
CA PRO A 100 6.58 -4.03 -2.19
C PRO A 100 7.73 -3.59 -3.10
N THR A 101 8.35 -4.57 -3.77
CA THR A 101 9.31 -4.30 -4.86
C THR A 101 8.56 -4.28 -6.19
N ILE A 102 8.91 -3.33 -7.06
CA ILE A 102 8.42 -3.28 -8.44
C ILE A 102 9.58 -3.52 -9.39
N THR A 103 9.48 -4.54 -10.21
CA THR A 103 10.43 -4.82 -11.29
C THR A 103 9.76 -4.57 -12.64
N LEU A 104 10.52 -4.02 -13.59
CA LEU A 104 10.10 -3.87 -14.97
C LEU A 104 10.90 -4.85 -15.84
N SER A 105 10.19 -5.61 -16.67
CA SER A 105 10.78 -6.43 -17.72
C SER A 105 10.17 -6.07 -19.07
N VAL A 106 10.94 -6.22 -20.14
CA VAL A 106 10.46 -6.00 -21.51
C VAL A 106 10.72 -7.25 -22.34
N ALA A 107 9.72 -7.66 -23.13
CA ALA A 107 9.84 -8.78 -24.06
C ALA A 107 9.02 -8.52 -25.35
N PRO A 108 9.53 -8.91 -26.53
CA PRO A 108 10.91 -9.33 -26.79
C PRO A 108 11.92 -8.20 -26.50
N ALA A 109 13.24 -8.47 -26.55
CA ALA A 109 14.26 -7.46 -26.21
C ALA A 109 14.32 -6.30 -27.22
N SER A 110 13.82 -6.52 -28.43
CA SER A 110 13.69 -5.54 -29.51
C SER A 110 12.61 -6.02 -30.46
N VAL A 111 11.95 -5.09 -31.16
CA VAL A 111 11.07 -5.37 -32.31
C VAL A 111 11.52 -4.50 -33.48
N ASN A 112 11.13 -4.88 -34.70
CA ASN A 112 11.26 -4.00 -35.85
C ASN A 112 10.19 -2.91 -35.74
N GLU A 113 10.55 -1.65 -36.01
CA GLU A 113 9.63 -0.50 -35.93
C GLU A 113 8.40 -0.66 -36.84
N ASP A 114 8.59 -1.23 -38.04
CA ASP A 114 7.50 -1.51 -39.00
C ASP A 114 7.01 -2.98 -38.93
N GLY A 115 7.38 -3.70 -37.87
CA GLY A 115 6.96 -5.08 -37.64
C GLY A 115 5.53 -5.20 -37.12
N SER A 116 4.98 -6.41 -37.14
CA SER A 116 3.68 -6.70 -36.49
C SER A 116 3.79 -6.91 -34.97
N ASP A 117 5.02 -7.04 -34.47
CA ASP A 117 5.30 -7.42 -33.09
C ASP A 117 5.45 -6.18 -32.22
N ASN A 118 4.94 -6.25 -30.99
CA ASN A 118 5.02 -5.17 -30.02
C ASN A 118 5.97 -5.54 -28.87
N LEU A 119 6.70 -4.56 -28.34
CA LEU A 119 7.32 -4.69 -27.02
C LEU A 119 6.24 -4.76 -25.95
N VAL A 120 6.34 -5.76 -25.08
CA VAL A 120 5.48 -5.94 -23.91
C VAL A 120 6.28 -5.58 -22.67
N TYR A 121 5.92 -4.46 -22.05
CA TYR A 121 6.46 -4.04 -20.76
C TYR A 121 5.63 -4.66 -19.63
N THR A 122 6.26 -5.54 -18.86
CA THR A 122 5.62 -6.19 -17.72
C THR A 122 6.19 -5.62 -16.42
N PHE A 123 5.31 -4.95 -15.66
CA PHE A 123 5.58 -4.55 -14.29
C PHE A 123 5.15 -5.68 -13.36
N THR A 124 6.08 -6.19 -12.56
CA THR A 124 5.80 -7.21 -11.56
C THR A 124 5.97 -6.60 -10.19
N ARG A 125 4.92 -6.68 -9.37
CA ARG A 125 4.97 -6.34 -7.95
C ARG A 125 5.16 -7.60 -7.13
N THR A 126 6.16 -7.61 -6.27
CA THR A 126 6.46 -8.69 -5.32
C THR A 126 6.58 -8.14 -3.89
N GLY A 127 6.56 -9.02 -2.89
CA GLY A 127 6.54 -8.62 -1.47
C GLY A 127 5.14 -8.27 -0.97
N ASN A 128 5.04 -7.30 -0.04
CA ASN A 128 3.76 -6.93 0.59
C ASN A 128 2.80 -6.25 -0.42
N THR A 129 1.76 -6.97 -0.83
CA THR A 129 0.75 -6.48 -1.77
C THR A 129 -0.57 -6.05 -1.11
N SER A 130 -0.62 -5.95 0.21
CA SER A 130 -1.86 -5.64 0.94
C SER A 130 -2.36 -4.20 0.70
N THR A 131 -1.45 -3.26 0.43
CA THR A 131 -1.78 -1.88 0.08
C THR A 131 -1.86 -1.73 -1.44
N ALA A 132 -2.85 -0.99 -1.94
CA ALA A 132 -2.88 -0.58 -3.34
C ALA A 132 -1.83 0.51 -3.59
N LEU A 133 -1.13 0.44 -4.73
CA LEU A 133 -0.29 1.55 -5.18
C LEU A 133 -1.18 2.57 -5.89
N ASN A 134 -1.52 3.66 -5.20
CA ASN A 134 -2.45 4.66 -5.73
C ASN A 134 -1.76 5.72 -6.60
N ASP A 135 -0.42 5.85 -6.53
CA ASP A 135 0.37 6.89 -7.21
C ASP A 135 1.55 6.30 -8.01
N VAL A 136 1.30 5.28 -8.84
CA VAL A 136 2.34 4.73 -9.72
C VAL A 136 2.47 5.59 -10.97
N ASN A 137 3.44 6.50 -10.97
CA ASN A 137 3.82 7.27 -12.15
C ASN A 137 4.99 6.58 -12.87
N PHE A 138 4.86 6.34 -14.17
CA PHE A 138 5.98 5.95 -15.02
C PHE A 138 6.03 6.87 -16.23
N ASN A 139 7.24 7.23 -16.65
CA ASN A 139 7.48 7.95 -17.90
C ASN A 139 8.23 7.03 -18.85
N VAL A 140 7.71 6.89 -20.07
CA VAL A 140 8.45 6.32 -21.19
C VAL A 140 8.98 7.49 -22.00
N GLY A 141 10.30 7.55 -22.19
CA GLY A 141 10.98 8.61 -22.91
C GLY A 141 11.99 8.07 -23.91
N GLY A 142 12.43 8.93 -24.82
CA GLY A 142 13.36 8.63 -25.91
C GLY A 142 13.08 9.55 -27.09
N GLU A 143 14.11 9.96 -27.83
CA GLU A 143 13.96 10.55 -29.15
C GLU A 143 14.25 9.47 -30.17
N ALA A 144 13.33 9.25 -31.12
CA ALA A 144 13.61 8.42 -32.27
C ALA A 144 14.45 9.24 -33.27
N ILE A 145 15.66 8.77 -33.56
CA ILE A 145 16.62 9.40 -34.45
C ILE A 145 16.59 8.68 -35.81
N PHE A 146 16.31 9.44 -36.86
CA PHE A 146 16.34 8.95 -38.25
C PHE A 146 17.74 8.43 -38.64
N ASN A 147 17.80 7.24 -39.21
CA ASN A 147 19.01 6.45 -39.54
C ASN A 147 19.79 5.86 -38.35
N ASN A 148 19.33 6.03 -37.11
CA ASN A 148 19.85 5.29 -35.95
C ASN A 148 18.81 4.33 -35.39
N ASP A 149 17.61 4.85 -35.13
CA ASP A 149 16.51 4.11 -34.49
C ASP A 149 15.49 3.62 -35.52
N TYR A 150 15.25 4.41 -36.58
CA TYR A 150 14.35 4.02 -37.67
C TYR A 150 14.83 4.53 -39.03
N THR A 151 14.45 3.84 -40.09
CA THR A 151 14.67 4.25 -41.48
C THR A 151 13.33 4.32 -42.20
N GLN A 152 13.09 5.33 -43.01
CA GLN A 152 11.87 5.43 -43.82
C GLN A 152 12.05 4.68 -45.13
N THR A 153 11.32 3.58 -45.32
CA THR A 153 11.13 2.97 -46.65
C THR A 153 9.79 3.45 -47.21
N GLY A 154 9.86 4.18 -48.33
CA GLY A 154 8.70 4.71 -49.04
C GLY A 154 7.83 3.65 -49.71
#